data_AF-A0A813DL34-F1
#
_entry.id   AF-A0A813DL34-F1
#
_cell.length_a   1.000
_cell.length_b   1.000
_cell.length_c   1.000
_cell.angle_alpha   90.00
_cell.angle_beta   90.00
_cell.angle_gamma   90.00
#
_symmetry.space_group_name_H-M   'P 1'
#
loop_
_entity.id
_entity.type
_entity.pdbx_description
1 polymer ?
#
loop_
_entity_poly.entity_id
_entity_poly.type
_entity_poly.pdbx_seq_one_letter_code
_entity_poly.pdbx_strand_id
1 'polypeptide(L)'
;MCCLYLASENLAKQVAHACFPASSAESYPKGVALPKLPLTCQGTDIGLANSSAMDSTVMSFFPDAAGSAARMLSEETDQDTYDAATKVCQVFSGIFFTLLVLWLSFTNGTKLSYIQQASLEKRLMTCCFLSTYVGAFSAFFNFFQLTEVDNFQLNRETNFTLDFSRPLEWIMTCPLMQLVLVLMGGSRIPEYRRMLMPGLSVCTLFCGVASMLTTGAANVACFIIGAMIASVMFYFNRVQIVEHSAGEECFLFGDSEFRKASLILVFTWVPFPLFYSLSPEGFGVITNILVIQAGWAFLNIVAKFSFIFYIQRVKDNYCSRLKAKREMYSGAPAGAPGQLEAWGGDVTPVGNGQNNAEAARKRKSEGELGAIVIETLNFLGM
;
A
#
# COMPACT_ATOMS: atom_id res chain seq x y z
N MET A 1 20.83 13.47 17.99
CA MET A 1 20.33 13.35 16.59
C MET A 1 21.42 13.53 15.54
N CYS A 2 22.30 14.55 15.61
CA CYS A 2 23.33 14.78 14.58
C CYS A 2 24.42 13.66 14.50
N CYS A 3 24.84 13.07 15.64
CA CYS A 3 25.77 11.93 15.62
C CYS A 3 25.15 10.63 15.08
N LEU A 4 23.86 10.40 15.34
CA LEU A 4 23.11 9.28 14.76
C LEU A 4 22.92 9.45 13.24
N TYR A 5 22.80 10.71 12.78
CA TYR A 5 22.70 11.05 11.37
C TYR A 5 23.97 10.67 10.59
N LEU A 6 25.15 11.09 11.08
CA LEU A 6 26.45 10.75 10.46
C LEU A 6 26.76 9.25 10.52
N ALA A 7 26.40 8.58 11.61
CA ALA A 7 26.55 7.13 11.73
C ALA A 7 25.65 6.37 10.74
N SER A 8 24.40 6.83 10.54
CA SER A 8 23.48 6.23 9.57
C SER A 8 23.93 6.43 8.12
N GLU A 9 24.57 7.56 7.81
CA GLU A 9 25.03 7.87 6.45
C GLU A 9 26.20 6.97 6.05
N ASN A 10 27.14 6.74 6.97
CA ASN A 10 28.26 5.84 6.77
C ASN A 10 27.81 4.37 6.72
N LEU A 11 26.86 3.96 7.58
CA LEU A 11 26.31 2.61 7.57
C LEU A 11 25.51 2.33 6.28
N ALA A 12 24.73 3.29 5.80
CA ALA A 12 23.98 3.17 4.54
C ALA A 12 24.92 3.05 3.33
N LYS A 13 26.02 3.82 3.31
CA LYS A 13 27.06 3.71 2.27
C LYS A 13 27.77 2.34 2.32
N GLN A 14 28.08 1.84 3.51
CA GLN A 14 28.73 0.53 3.69
C GLN A 14 27.82 -0.64 3.31
N VAL A 15 26.54 -0.62 3.70
CA VAL A 15 25.56 -1.66 3.34
C VAL A 15 25.29 -1.65 1.83
N ALA A 16 25.20 -0.47 1.21
CA ALA A 16 25.04 -0.37 -0.24
C ALA A 16 26.25 -0.96 -1.01
N HIS A 17 27.47 -0.76 -0.49
CA HIS A 17 28.69 -1.26 -1.11
C HIS A 17 28.92 -2.77 -0.86
N ALA A 18 28.43 -3.30 0.26
CA ALA A 18 28.54 -4.72 0.63
C ALA A 18 27.51 -5.60 -0.09
N CYS A 19 26.30 -5.09 -0.37
CA CYS A 19 25.25 -5.87 -1.02
C CYS A 19 25.32 -5.87 -2.56
N PHE A 20 26.02 -4.92 -3.19
CA PHE A 20 26.03 -4.77 -4.64
C PHE A 20 27.44 -4.38 -5.16
N PRO A 21 28.32 -5.36 -5.48
CA PRO A 21 29.55 -5.05 -6.20
C PRO A 21 29.18 -4.48 -7.57
N ALA A 22 29.76 -3.34 -7.92
CA ALA A 22 29.48 -2.61 -9.15
C ALA A 22 29.82 -3.47 -10.40
N SER A 23 28.84 -4.20 -10.93
CA SER A 23 28.94 -4.80 -12.27
C SER A 23 28.36 -3.83 -13.30
N SER A 24 29.25 -3.26 -14.10
CA SER A 24 29.06 -2.78 -15.48
C SER A 24 27.67 -2.26 -15.87
N ALA A 25 27.56 -0.93 -15.96
CA ALA A 25 26.49 -0.26 -16.67
C ALA A 25 26.51 -0.63 -18.16
N GLU A 26 25.68 -1.58 -18.57
CA GLU A 26 25.39 -1.85 -19.98
C GLU A 26 24.40 -0.81 -20.53
N SER A 27 24.82 -0.14 -21.60
CA SER A 27 24.00 0.80 -22.36
C SER A 27 22.85 0.09 -23.06
N TYR A 28 21.60 0.34 -22.65
CA TYR A 28 20.43 -0.15 -23.37
C TYR A 28 20.20 0.62 -24.68
N PRO A 29 19.97 -0.07 -25.82
CA PRO A 29 19.61 0.58 -27.07
C PRO A 29 18.17 1.13 -27.02
N LYS A 30 18.03 2.41 -27.34
CA LYS A 30 16.73 3.07 -27.55
C LYS A 30 16.16 2.63 -28.89
N GLY A 31 14.92 2.10 -28.95
CA GLY A 31 14.14 2.12 -30.19
C GLY A 31 13.35 0.88 -30.61
N VAL A 32 12.82 0.04 -29.71
CA VAL A 32 11.92 -1.05 -30.12
C VAL A 32 10.45 -0.64 -29.90
N ALA A 33 9.69 -0.51 -30.99
CA ALA A 33 8.26 -0.24 -30.95
C ALA A 33 7.48 -1.46 -30.42
N LEU A 34 6.60 -1.22 -29.45
CA LEU A 34 5.74 -2.25 -28.85
C LEU A 34 4.58 -2.62 -29.79
N PRO A 35 4.26 -3.92 -29.96
CA PRO A 35 3.09 -4.36 -30.73
C PRO A 35 1.79 -4.05 -29.98
N LYS A 36 0.76 -3.65 -30.73
CA LYS A 36 -0.61 -3.43 -30.25
C LYS A 36 -1.29 -4.79 -29.99
N LEU A 37 -1.72 -5.03 -28.75
CA LEU A 37 -2.56 -6.17 -28.37
C LEU A 37 -4.05 -5.78 -28.42
N PRO A 38 -4.94 -6.63 -28.94
CA PRO A 38 -6.38 -6.42 -28.90
C PRO A 38 -6.94 -6.84 -27.52
N LEU A 39 -7.78 -5.99 -26.94
CA LEU A 39 -8.56 -6.27 -25.74
C LEU A 39 -9.96 -6.71 -26.18
N THR A 40 -10.29 -7.99 -26.01
CA THR A 40 -11.66 -8.50 -26.04
C THR A 40 -11.93 -9.27 -24.76
N CYS A 41 -12.81 -8.74 -23.90
CA CYS A 41 -13.37 -9.45 -22.75
C CYS A 41 -14.74 -10.01 -23.15
N GLN A 42 -14.87 -11.33 -23.18
CA GLN A 42 -16.15 -12.04 -23.20
C GLN A 42 -16.51 -12.42 -21.76
N GLY A 43 -17.74 -12.11 -21.35
CA GLY A 43 -18.33 -12.53 -20.09
C GLY A 43 -18.94 -13.92 -20.20
N THR A 44 -18.81 -14.71 -19.13
CA THR A 44 -19.42 -16.04 -19.00
C THR A 44 -20.32 -16.05 -17.78
N ASP A 45 -21.62 -16.30 -18.01
CA ASP A 45 -22.62 -16.55 -16.98
C ASP A 45 -22.43 -17.95 -16.37
N ILE A 46 -22.50 -18.04 -15.04
CA ILE A 46 -22.47 -19.32 -14.30
C ILE A 46 -23.82 -19.48 -13.58
N GLY A 47 -24.55 -20.54 -13.96
CA GLY A 47 -25.83 -20.91 -13.37
C GLY A 47 -25.70 -21.55 -12.00
N LEU A 48 -26.64 -21.20 -11.12
CA LEU A 48 -26.86 -21.78 -9.79
C LEU A 48 -27.76 -23.02 -9.90
N ALA A 49 -27.29 -24.15 -9.38
CA ALA A 49 -28.09 -25.36 -9.19
C ALA A 49 -28.47 -25.54 -7.72
N ASN A 50 -29.77 -25.75 -7.49
CA ASN A 50 -30.38 -26.10 -6.21
C ASN A 50 -29.91 -27.47 -5.71
N SER A 51 -29.75 -27.61 -4.39
CA SER A 51 -29.71 -28.91 -3.72
C SER A 51 -30.66 -28.88 -2.53
N SER A 52 -31.62 -29.81 -2.57
CA SER A 52 -32.68 -30.01 -1.60
C SER A 52 -32.44 -31.29 -0.80
N ALA A 53 -32.93 -31.24 0.44
CA ALA A 53 -33.40 -32.35 1.27
C ALA A 53 -32.34 -33.26 1.92
N MET A 54 -32.33 -33.27 3.25
CA MET A 54 -32.21 -34.52 3.97
C MET A 54 -33.03 -34.51 5.26
N ASP A 55 -33.72 -35.62 5.46
CA ASP A 55 -34.84 -35.89 6.35
C ASP A 55 -34.52 -35.84 7.85
N SER A 56 -35.50 -35.32 8.57
CA SER A 56 -35.81 -35.58 9.97
C SER A 56 -36.47 -36.95 10.13
N THR A 57 -36.04 -37.78 11.09
CA THR A 57 -36.88 -38.46 12.12
C THR A 57 -36.02 -39.47 12.92
N VAL A 58 -36.40 -39.65 14.19
CA VAL A 58 -36.03 -40.70 15.16
C VAL A 58 -35.08 -40.24 16.27
N MET A 59 -35.64 -39.61 17.31
CA MET A 59 -35.17 -39.79 18.68
C MET A 59 -36.36 -39.75 19.66
N SER A 60 -36.59 -40.88 20.34
CA SER A 60 -37.53 -41.02 21.44
C SER A 60 -36.80 -41.47 22.72
N PHE A 61 -36.75 -40.55 23.69
CA PHE A 61 -37.06 -40.68 25.13
C PHE A 61 -36.36 -41.72 26.06
N PHE A 62 -35.38 -41.19 26.85
CA PHE A 62 -34.99 -41.35 28.29
C PHE A 62 -34.71 -42.73 28.95
N PRO A 63 -33.91 -42.88 30.05
CA PRO A 63 -33.28 -41.88 30.95
C PRO A 63 -31.77 -42.11 31.28
N ASP A 64 -31.01 -41.07 31.65
CA ASP A 64 -29.72 -41.24 32.38
C ASP A 64 -29.22 -39.88 32.88
N ALA A 65 -29.61 -39.43 34.08
CA ALA A 65 -29.20 -38.10 34.57
C ALA A 65 -27.72 -38.04 35.04
N ALA A 66 -27.15 -39.16 35.49
CA ALA A 66 -25.72 -39.26 35.85
C ALA A 66 -24.83 -39.60 34.64
N GLY A 67 -25.35 -40.40 33.69
CA GLY A 67 -24.75 -40.58 32.38
C GLY A 67 -24.83 -39.33 31.50
N SER A 68 -25.84 -38.48 31.67
CA SER A 68 -25.97 -37.21 30.94
C SER A 68 -24.99 -36.15 31.40
N ALA A 69 -24.51 -36.15 32.65
CA ALA A 69 -23.46 -35.22 33.05
C ALA A 69 -22.08 -35.64 32.51
N ALA A 70 -21.79 -36.95 32.47
CA ALA A 70 -20.56 -37.48 31.87
C ALA A 70 -20.59 -37.49 30.33
N ARG A 71 -21.77 -37.72 29.72
CA ARG A 71 -22.00 -37.53 28.28
C ARG A 71 -22.09 -36.06 27.91
N MET A 72 -22.64 -35.16 28.75
CA MET A 72 -22.55 -33.73 28.49
C MET A 72 -21.11 -33.27 28.61
N LEU A 73 -20.32 -33.77 29.57
CA LEU A 73 -18.90 -33.46 29.60
C LEU A 73 -18.15 -34.07 28.41
N SER A 74 -18.47 -35.28 27.94
CA SER A 74 -17.83 -35.84 26.74
C SER A 74 -18.31 -35.20 25.45
N GLU A 75 -19.59 -34.85 25.33
CA GLU A 75 -20.19 -34.11 24.21
C GLU A 75 -19.72 -32.66 24.21
N GLU A 76 -19.54 -32.02 25.36
CA GLU A 76 -19.01 -30.65 25.48
C GLU A 76 -17.51 -30.65 25.12
N THR A 77 -16.76 -31.68 25.54
CA THR A 77 -15.37 -31.87 25.08
C THR A 77 -15.31 -32.18 23.58
N ASP A 78 -16.24 -32.98 23.04
CA ASP A 78 -16.31 -33.29 21.60
C ASP A 78 -16.78 -32.08 20.80
N GLN A 79 -17.67 -31.24 21.34
CA GLN A 79 -18.18 -30.02 20.71
C GLN A 79 -17.08 -28.95 20.68
N ASP A 80 -16.34 -28.75 21.77
CA ASP A 80 -15.19 -27.85 21.80
C ASP A 80 -14.09 -28.31 20.83
N THR A 81 -13.84 -29.62 20.78
CA THR A 81 -12.87 -30.22 19.85
C THR A 81 -13.33 -30.08 18.40
N TYR A 82 -14.62 -30.28 18.12
CA TYR A 82 -15.23 -30.12 16.81
C TYR A 82 -15.22 -28.66 16.35
N ASP A 83 -15.54 -27.73 17.24
CA ASP A 83 -15.53 -26.29 16.98
C ASP A 83 -14.10 -25.80 16.73
N ALA A 84 -13.13 -26.27 17.52
CA ALA A 84 -11.71 -25.99 17.30
C ALA A 84 -11.24 -26.56 15.96
N ALA A 85 -11.57 -27.82 15.65
CA ALA A 85 -11.22 -28.45 14.37
C ALA A 85 -11.84 -27.71 13.18
N THR A 86 -13.09 -27.26 13.29
CA THR A 86 -13.78 -26.49 12.26
C THR A 86 -13.12 -25.13 12.06
N LYS A 87 -12.82 -24.41 13.14
CA LYS A 87 -12.08 -23.14 13.09
C LYS A 87 -10.72 -23.31 12.43
N VAL A 88 -9.94 -24.33 12.84
CA VAL A 88 -8.62 -24.63 12.26
C VAL A 88 -8.72 -24.96 10.77
N CYS A 89 -9.68 -25.79 10.36
CA CYS A 89 -9.90 -26.13 8.95
C CYS A 89 -10.27 -24.90 8.10
N GLN A 90 -11.14 -24.02 8.61
CA GLN A 90 -11.52 -22.79 7.93
C GLN A 90 -10.35 -21.82 7.80
N VAL A 91 -9.55 -21.66 8.86
CA VAL A 91 -8.34 -20.83 8.85
C VAL A 91 -7.32 -21.38 7.86
N PHE A 92 -7.07 -22.69 7.86
CA PHE A 92 -6.17 -23.34 6.93
C PHE A 92 -6.60 -23.14 5.47
N SER A 93 -7.89 -23.34 5.20
CA SER A 93 -8.49 -23.08 3.88
C SER A 93 -8.32 -21.62 3.46
N GLY A 94 -8.64 -20.67 4.36
CA GLY A 94 -8.49 -19.24 4.12
C GLY A 94 -7.06 -18.83 3.81
N ILE A 95 -6.07 -19.38 4.55
CA ILE A 95 -4.65 -19.18 4.28
C ILE A 95 -4.28 -19.73 2.90
N PHE A 96 -4.67 -20.97 2.59
CA PHE A 96 -4.29 -21.61 1.32
C PHE A 96 -4.86 -20.86 0.11
N PHE A 97 -6.14 -20.48 0.16
CA PHE A 97 -6.76 -19.68 -0.90
C PHE A 97 -6.17 -18.27 -0.99
N THR A 98 -5.82 -17.64 0.14
CA THR A 98 -5.13 -16.35 0.13
C THR A 98 -3.75 -16.46 -0.52
N LEU A 99 -2.96 -17.48 -0.15
CA LEU A 99 -1.64 -17.73 -0.76
C LEU A 99 -1.77 -18.05 -2.25
N LEU A 100 -2.78 -18.82 -2.66
CA LEU A 100 -3.09 -19.08 -4.05
C LEU A 100 -3.43 -17.79 -4.81
N VAL A 101 -4.28 -16.93 -4.27
CA VAL A 101 -4.61 -15.62 -4.86
C VAL A 101 -3.35 -14.78 -4.99
N LEU A 102 -2.49 -14.72 -3.98
CA LEU A 102 -1.22 -13.99 -4.06
C LEU A 102 -0.29 -14.56 -5.10
N TRP A 103 -0.11 -15.89 -5.12
CA TRP A 103 0.73 -16.56 -6.08
C TRP A 103 0.24 -16.32 -7.52
N LEU A 104 -1.06 -16.42 -7.77
CA LEU A 104 -1.66 -16.10 -9.06
C LEU A 104 -1.49 -14.61 -9.41
N SER A 105 -1.58 -13.72 -8.42
CA SER A 105 -1.39 -12.28 -8.62
C SER A 105 0.05 -11.93 -8.97
N PHE A 106 1.03 -12.61 -8.38
CA PHE A 106 2.45 -12.43 -8.68
C PHE A 106 2.88 -13.12 -9.98
N THR A 107 2.39 -14.33 -10.26
CA THR A 107 2.75 -15.07 -11.49
C THR A 107 2.10 -14.48 -12.74
N ASN A 108 0.86 -13.99 -12.63
CA ASN A 108 0.21 -13.24 -13.71
C ASN A 108 0.63 -11.76 -13.74
N GLY A 109 1.37 -11.29 -12.73
CA GLY A 109 1.85 -9.92 -12.64
C GLY A 109 2.87 -9.61 -13.72
N THR A 110 2.68 -8.53 -14.47
CA THR A 110 3.73 -7.99 -15.33
C THR A 110 4.98 -7.68 -14.51
N LYS A 111 6.16 -8.01 -15.05
CA LYS A 111 7.46 -7.74 -14.40
C LYS A 111 7.48 -6.32 -13.82
N LEU A 112 7.66 -6.19 -12.51
CA LEU A 112 7.58 -4.89 -11.82
C LEU A 112 8.59 -3.86 -12.36
N SER A 113 9.73 -4.31 -12.91
CA SER A 113 10.69 -3.45 -13.62
C SER A 113 10.06 -2.75 -14.83
N TYR A 114 9.30 -3.49 -15.63
CA TYR A 114 8.57 -2.93 -16.76
C TYR A 114 7.49 -1.94 -16.31
N ILE A 115 6.76 -2.26 -15.23
CA ILE A 115 5.76 -1.34 -14.67
C ILE A 115 6.42 -0.04 -14.23
N GLN A 116 7.54 -0.11 -13.51
CA GLN A 116 8.25 1.06 -13.01
C GLN A 116 8.71 2.01 -14.13
N GLN A 117 9.02 1.47 -15.31
CA GLN A 117 9.40 2.25 -16.49
C GLN A 117 8.19 2.67 -17.36
N ALA A 118 6.98 2.19 -17.06
CA ALA A 118 5.78 2.48 -17.84
C ALA A 118 5.25 3.92 -17.62
N SER A 119 4.22 4.28 -18.39
CA SER A 119 3.50 5.53 -18.22
C SER A 119 2.97 5.70 -16.80
N LEU A 120 2.85 6.96 -16.35
CA LEU A 120 2.34 7.26 -15.01
C LEU A 120 0.95 6.66 -14.77
N GLU A 121 0.08 6.65 -15.79
CA GLU A 121 -1.23 6.01 -15.75
C GLU A 121 -1.15 4.54 -15.33
N LYS A 122 -0.31 3.76 -16.03
CA LYS A 122 -0.15 2.33 -15.75
C LYS A 122 0.43 2.09 -14.36
N ARG A 123 1.38 2.93 -13.94
CA ARG A 123 1.99 2.87 -12.61
C ARG A 123 0.96 3.14 -11.51
N LEU A 124 0.14 4.18 -11.65
CA LEU A 124 -0.89 4.53 -10.68
C LEU A 124 -1.99 3.46 -10.61
N MET A 125 -2.37 2.85 -11.74
CA MET A 125 -3.28 1.71 -11.77
C MET A 125 -2.73 0.52 -10.96
N THR A 126 -1.45 0.17 -11.15
CA THR A 126 -0.81 -0.87 -10.34
C THR A 126 -0.70 -0.47 -8.86
N CYS A 127 -0.39 0.79 -8.56
CA CYS A 127 -0.35 1.29 -7.18
C CYS A 127 -1.70 1.15 -6.47
N CYS A 128 -2.80 1.46 -7.16
CA CYS A 128 -4.15 1.28 -6.64
C CYS A 128 -4.49 -0.20 -6.44
N PHE A 129 -4.08 -1.06 -7.37
CA PHE A 129 -4.26 -2.51 -7.24
C PHE A 129 -3.50 -3.09 -6.03
N LEU A 130 -2.25 -2.68 -5.82
CA LEU A 130 -1.49 -3.02 -4.60
C LEU A 130 -2.15 -2.49 -3.32
N SER A 131 -2.71 -1.28 -3.39
CA SER A 131 -3.46 -0.67 -2.28
C SER A 131 -4.73 -1.47 -1.94
N THR A 132 -5.39 -2.08 -2.94
CA THR A 132 -6.50 -3.01 -2.72
C THR A 132 -6.06 -4.24 -1.94
N TYR A 133 -4.90 -4.83 -2.25
CA TYR A 133 -4.36 -5.94 -1.44
C TYR A 133 -4.04 -5.52 -0.02
N VAL A 134 -3.48 -4.33 0.19
CA VAL A 134 -3.24 -3.80 1.53
C VAL A 134 -4.56 -3.75 2.33
N GLY A 135 -5.64 -3.23 1.72
CA GLY A 135 -6.97 -3.23 2.33
C GLY A 135 -7.52 -4.64 2.59
N ALA A 136 -7.41 -5.55 1.62
CA ALA A 136 -7.90 -6.92 1.74
C ALA A 136 -7.18 -7.72 2.84
N PHE A 137 -5.85 -7.63 2.93
CA PHE A 137 -5.09 -8.25 4.01
C PHE A 137 -5.45 -7.68 5.37
N SER A 138 -5.60 -6.35 5.47
CA SER A 138 -5.98 -5.70 6.72
C SER A 138 -7.34 -6.18 7.17
N ALA A 139 -8.34 -6.23 6.27
CA ALA A 139 -9.65 -6.77 6.56
C ALA A 139 -9.57 -8.23 7.03
N PHE A 140 -8.85 -9.09 6.29
CA PHE A 140 -8.68 -10.51 6.63
C PHE A 140 -8.08 -10.70 8.04
N PHE A 141 -6.96 -10.04 8.36
CA PHE A 141 -6.31 -10.20 9.66
C PHE A 141 -7.11 -9.57 10.81
N ASN A 142 -7.84 -8.48 10.58
CA ASN A 142 -8.75 -7.91 11.59
C ASN A 142 -9.94 -8.84 11.86
N PHE A 143 -10.47 -9.55 10.86
CA PHE A 143 -11.46 -10.61 11.10
C PHE A 143 -10.84 -11.81 11.81
N PHE A 144 -9.62 -12.17 11.47
CA PHE A 144 -8.91 -13.28 12.12
C PHE A 144 -8.68 -13.01 13.62
N GLN A 145 -8.40 -11.77 14.01
CA GLN A 145 -8.29 -11.34 15.42
C GLN A 145 -9.55 -11.61 16.24
N LEU A 146 -10.74 -11.59 15.61
CA LEU A 146 -11.99 -11.89 16.31
C LEU A 146 -12.12 -13.37 16.69
N THR A 147 -11.32 -14.24 16.09
CA THR A 147 -11.39 -15.68 16.36
C THR A 147 -10.60 -16.09 17.61
N GLU A 148 -9.77 -15.19 18.15
CA GLU A 148 -8.87 -15.42 19.30
C GLU A 148 -7.86 -16.57 19.13
N VAL A 149 -7.84 -17.23 17.97
CA VAL A 149 -6.97 -18.38 17.67
C VAL A 149 -5.49 -17.98 17.63
N ASP A 150 -5.19 -16.70 17.41
CA ASP A 150 -3.84 -16.16 17.31
C ASP A 150 -3.31 -15.52 18.60
N ASN A 151 -4.04 -15.69 19.70
CA ASN A 151 -3.69 -15.15 21.01
C ASN A 151 -2.59 -15.99 21.67
N PHE A 152 -1.36 -15.46 21.69
CA PHE A 152 -0.26 -16.07 22.44
C PHE A 152 -0.23 -15.53 23.87
N GLN A 153 -0.39 -16.42 24.84
CA GLN A 153 -0.14 -16.09 26.24
C GLN A 153 1.37 -16.10 26.49
N LEU A 154 1.93 -14.91 26.72
CA LEU A 154 3.33 -14.78 27.06
C LEU A 154 3.45 -14.70 28.59
N ASN A 155 4.15 -15.68 29.19
CA ASN A 155 4.48 -15.69 30.61
C ASN A 155 5.50 -14.57 30.92
N ARG A 156 5.02 -13.34 31.01
CA ARG A 156 5.72 -12.17 31.56
C ARG A 156 5.10 -11.80 32.89
N GLU A 157 5.79 -10.97 33.66
CA GLU A 157 5.35 -10.51 35.00
C GLU A 157 3.92 -9.93 35.03
N THR A 158 3.41 -9.45 33.88
CA THR A 158 2.08 -8.81 33.77
C THR A 158 1.01 -9.66 33.08
N ASN A 159 1.22 -10.96 32.82
CA ASN A 159 0.28 -11.86 32.12
C ASN A 159 -0.42 -11.17 30.92
N PHE A 160 0.33 -10.94 29.85
CA PHE A 160 -0.14 -10.23 28.65
C PHE A 160 -0.43 -11.22 27.52
N THR A 161 -1.58 -11.04 26.87
CA THR A 161 -1.97 -11.78 25.66
C THR A 161 -1.54 -10.99 24.44
N LEU A 162 -0.74 -11.62 23.58
CA LEU A 162 -0.28 -11.04 22.32
C LEU A 162 -1.12 -11.56 21.14
N ASP A 163 -1.87 -10.68 20.49
CA ASP A 163 -2.52 -10.99 19.22
C ASP A 163 -1.49 -10.99 18.08
N PHE A 164 -1.07 -12.18 17.64
CA PHE A 164 0.05 -12.33 16.69
C PHE A 164 -0.32 -12.06 15.23
N SER A 165 -1.62 -12.09 14.90
CA SER A 165 -2.12 -11.67 13.60
C SER A 165 -1.75 -10.23 13.24
N ARG A 166 -1.63 -9.32 14.22
CA ARG A 166 -1.29 -7.91 13.99
C ARG A 166 0.10 -7.76 13.36
N PRO A 167 1.18 -8.30 13.95
CA PRO A 167 2.47 -8.31 13.28
C PRO A 167 2.47 -9.00 11.91
N LEU A 168 1.72 -10.09 11.73
CA LEU A 168 1.62 -10.76 10.42
C LEU A 168 0.96 -9.85 9.37
N GLU A 169 -0.14 -9.17 9.73
CA GLU A 169 -0.77 -8.16 8.89
C GLU A 169 0.24 -7.09 8.47
N TRP A 170 1.01 -6.56 9.43
CA TRP A 170 2.01 -5.53 9.15
C TRP A 170 3.11 -6.04 8.23
N ILE A 171 3.61 -7.26 8.44
CA ILE A 171 4.64 -7.87 7.58
C ILE A 171 4.16 -8.01 6.14
N MET A 172 2.87 -8.22 5.92
CA MET A 172 2.30 -8.30 4.58
C MET A 172 2.00 -6.91 3.98
N THR A 173 1.49 -5.99 4.77
CA THR A 173 0.93 -4.71 4.28
C THR A 173 1.97 -3.61 4.15
N CYS A 174 2.87 -3.46 5.14
CA CYS A 174 3.86 -2.39 5.15
C CYS A 174 4.85 -2.47 3.97
N PRO A 175 5.40 -3.64 3.59
CA PRO A 175 6.28 -3.74 2.42
C PRO A 175 5.56 -3.41 1.11
N LEU A 176 4.26 -3.73 1.00
CA LEU A 176 3.45 -3.36 -0.17
C LEU A 176 3.25 -1.85 -0.27
N MET A 177 3.00 -1.15 0.84
CA MET A 177 2.91 0.31 0.85
C MET A 177 4.25 0.98 0.45
N GLN A 178 5.38 0.44 0.92
CA GLN A 178 6.71 0.88 0.47
C GLN A 178 6.91 0.62 -1.03
N LEU A 179 6.48 -0.53 -1.53
CA LEU A 179 6.54 -0.87 -2.96
C LEU A 179 5.70 0.10 -3.80
N VAL A 180 4.50 0.48 -3.33
CA VAL A 180 3.64 1.47 -3.98
C VAL A 180 4.38 2.79 -4.18
N LEU A 181 5.09 3.29 -3.16
CA LEU A 181 5.91 4.49 -3.31
C LEU A 181 6.99 4.31 -4.37
N VAL A 182 7.76 3.21 -4.34
CA VAL A 182 8.81 2.99 -5.35
C VAL A 182 8.24 2.99 -6.78
N LEU A 183 7.11 2.32 -7.01
CA LEU A 183 6.47 2.25 -8.32
C LEU A 183 5.90 3.60 -8.77
N MET A 184 5.30 4.36 -7.85
CA MET A 184 4.82 5.72 -8.10
C MET A 184 5.96 6.66 -8.49
N GLY A 185 7.15 6.48 -7.90
CA GLY A 185 8.35 7.26 -8.20
C GLY A 185 8.91 7.00 -9.62
N GLY A 186 8.72 5.79 -10.14
CA GLY A 186 9.00 5.43 -11.53
C GLY A 186 10.48 5.29 -11.86
N SER A 187 10.83 5.63 -13.10
CA SER A 187 12.20 5.51 -13.64
C SER A 187 13.21 6.47 -13.02
N ARG A 188 12.76 7.50 -12.29
CA ARG A 188 13.66 8.40 -11.53
C ARG A 188 14.20 7.75 -10.26
N ILE A 189 13.49 6.76 -9.73
CA ILE A 189 13.93 6.00 -8.56
C ILE A 189 14.77 4.81 -9.03
N PRO A 190 15.97 4.58 -8.47
CA PRO A 190 16.81 3.43 -8.85
C PRO A 190 16.10 2.08 -8.67
N GLU A 191 16.36 1.14 -9.57
CA GLU A 191 15.63 -0.15 -9.58
C GLU A 191 15.82 -0.99 -8.32
N TYR A 192 17.01 -0.94 -7.68
CA TYR A 192 17.29 -1.71 -6.46
C TYR A 192 16.37 -1.30 -5.29
N ARG A 193 15.80 -0.09 -5.31
CA ARG A 193 14.84 0.40 -4.29
C ARG A 193 13.59 -0.45 -4.22
N ARG A 194 13.23 -1.10 -5.32
CA ARG A 194 12.07 -2.00 -5.41
C ARG A 194 12.16 -3.18 -4.45
N MET A 195 13.37 -3.67 -4.16
CA MET A 195 13.59 -4.73 -3.18
C MET A 195 14.02 -4.16 -1.83
N LEU A 196 14.87 -3.13 -1.84
CA LEU A 196 15.43 -2.57 -0.61
C LEU A 196 14.35 -1.96 0.30
N MET A 197 13.42 -1.16 -0.24
CA MET A 197 12.42 -0.47 0.59
C MET A 197 11.42 -1.45 1.24
N PRO A 198 10.81 -2.41 0.49
CA PRO A 198 10.03 -3.47 1.11
C PRO A 198 10.86 -4.32 2.08
N GLY A 199 12.10 -4.65 1.73
CA GLY A 199 13.00 -5.44 2.58
C GLY A 199 13.30 -4.77 3.92
N LEU A 200 13.59 -3.47 3.95
CA LEU A 200 13.79 -2.71 5.18
C LEU A 200 12.53 -2.70 6.06
N SER A 201 11.35 -2.62 5.46
CA SER A 201 10.08 -2.72 6.18
C SER A 201 9.91 -4.10 6.83
N VAL A 202 10.19 -5.18 6.08
CA VAL A 202 10.14 -6.55 6.60
C VAL A 202 11.12 -6.73 7.75
N CYS A 203 12.38 -6.31 7.59
CA CYS A 203 13.40 -6.42 8.63
C CYS A 203 13.01 -5.64 9.91
N THR A 204 12.48 -4.42 9.76
CA THR A 204 11.99 -3.61 10.89
C THR A 204 10.92 -4.36 11.67
N LEU A 205 9.96 -4.96 10.96
CA LEU A 205 8.84 -5.66 11.58
C LEU A 205 9.26 -6.99 12.22
N PHE A 206 10.18 -7.73 11.62
CA PHE A 206 10.77 -8.91 12.27
C PHE A 206 11.51 -8.55 13.55
N CYS A 207 12.24 -7.44 13.60
CA CYS A 207 12.83 -6.94 14.85
C CYS A 207 11.74 -6.56 15.88
N GLY A 208 10.63 -5.96 15.44
CA GLY A 208 9.46 -5.68 16.29
C GLY A 208 8.83 -6.95 16.87
N VAL A 209 8.62 -7.98 16.04
CA VAL A 209 8.14 -9.30 16.49
C VAL A 209 9.11 -9.94 17.48
N ALA A 210 10.41 -9.94 17.16
CA ALA A 210 11.44 -10.47 18.06
C ALA A 210 11.44 -9.73 19.40
N SER A 211 11.24 -8.41 19.39
CA SER A 211 11.07 -7.62 20.61
C SER A 211 9.85 -8.07 21.42
N MET A 212 8.69 -8.29 20.77
CA MET A 212 7.49 -8.80 21.46
C MET A 212 7.69 -10.18 22.10
N LEU A 213 8.44 -11.06 21.44
CA LEU A 213 8.65 -12.45 21.89
C LEU A 213 9.77 -12.62 22.91
N THR A 214 10.67 -11.65 23.05
CA THR A 214 11.81 -11.71 23.99
C THR A 214 11.53 -10.93 25.27
N THR A 215 12.33 -11.10 26.33
CA THR A 215 12.18 -10.36 27.61
C THR A 215 13.49 -9.71 28.03
N GLY A 216 13.43 -8.81 29.03
CA GLY A 216 14.60 -8.15 29.61
C GLY A 216 15.40 -7.33 28.58
N ALA A 217 16.73 -7.43 28.62
CA ALA A 217 17.61 -6.67 27.73
C ALA A 217 17.44 -7.02 26.25
N ALA A 218 17.05 -8.26 25.92
CA ALA A 218 16.88 -8.71 24.54
C ALA A 218 15.71 -7.98 23.84
N ASN A 219 14.59 -7.78 24.56
CA ASN A 219 13.46 -6.99 24.07
C ASN A 219 13.90 -5.57 23.67
N VAL A 220 14.56 -4.87 24.60
CA VAL A 220 15.04 -3.50 24.37
C VAL A 220 16.05 -3.45 23.22
N ALA A 221 16.97 -4.42 23.13
CA ALA A 221 17.93 -4.50 22.04
C ALA A 221 17.25 -4.69 20.68
N CYS A 222 16.31 -5.63 20.57
CA CYS A 222 15.54 -5.86 19.36
C CYS A 222 14.72 -4.62 18.96
N PHE A 223 14.10 -3.94 19.91
CA PHE A 223 13.38 -2.68 19.68
C PHE A 223 14.30 -1.59 19.13
N ILE A 224 15.47 -1.36 19.75
CA ILE A 224 16.43 -0.34 19.31
C ILE A 224 16.94 -0.66 17.90
N ILE A 225 17.26 -1.92 17.61
CA ILE A 225 17.69 -2.35 16.28
C ILE A 225 16.57 -2.10 15.25
N GLY A 226 15.33 -2.48 15.55
CA GLY A 226 14.18 -2.21 14.69
C GLY A 226 13.97 -0.72 14.44
N ALA A 227 14.07 0.11 15.48
CA ALA A 227 13.95 1.57 15.37
C ALA A 227 15.07 2.21 14.54
N MET A 228 16.29 1.69 14.61
CA MET A 228 17.39 2.12 13.74
C MET A 228 17.12 1.77 12.27
N ILE A 229 16.66 0.55 11.98
CA ILE A 229 16.29 0.14 10.61
C ILE A 229 15.13 1.00 10.09
N ALA A 230 14.12 1.27 10.91
CA ALA A 230 13.01 2.16 10.57
C ALA A 230 13.51 3.58 10.25
N SER A 231 14.47 4.10 11.01
CA SER A 231 15.08 5.41 10.77
C SER A 231 15.82 5.45 9.42
N VAL A 232 16.54 4.38 9.07
CA VAL A 232 17.19 4.22 7.75
C VAL A 232 16.14 4.16 6.63
N MET A 233 15.02 3.46 6.85
CA MET A 233 13.90 3.42 5.89
C MET A 233 13.25 4.81 5.70
N PHE A 234 13.05 5.59 6.76
CA PHE A 234 12.53 6.96 6.65
C PHE A 234 13.53 7.89 5.95
N TYR A 235 14.83 7.74 6.21
CA TYR A 235 15.87 8.44 5.47
C TYR A 235 15.78 8.13 3.97
N PHE A 236 15.61 6.87 3.59
CA PHE A 236 15.48 6.52 2.17
C PHE A 236 14.17 7.00 1.54
N ASN A 237 13.06 7.05 2.27
CA ASN A 237 11.85 7.73 1.80
C ASN A 237 12.14 9.20 1.48
N ARG A 238 12.91 9.91 2.32
CA ARG A 238 13.37 11.26 2.03
C ARG A 238 14.29 11.33 0.80
N VAL A 239 15.20 10.38 0.64
CA VAL A 239 16.07 10.32 -0.55
C VAL A 239 15.25 10.13 -1.83
N GLN A 240 14.23 9.27 -1.81
CA GLN A 240 13.34 9.08 -2.97
C GLN A 240 12.60 10.36 -3.36
N ILE A 241 12.21 11.20 -2.40
CA ILE A 241 11.59 12.52 -2.71
C ILE A 241 12.57 13.39 -3.52
N VAL A 242 13.82 13.45 -3.09
CA VAL A 242 14.87 14.23 -3.76
C VAL A 242 15.20 13.64 -5.14
N GLU A 243 15.33 12.32 -5.25
CA GLU A 243 15.58 11.63 -6.52
C GLU A 243 14.42 11.82 -7.51
N HIS A 244 13.18 11.68 -7.04
CA HIS A 244 11.98 11.85 -7.87
C HIS A 244 11.84 13.28 -8.42
N SER A 245 12.21 14.29 -7.62
CA SER A 245 12.15 15.70 -7.99
C SER A 245 13.42 16.22 -8.66
N ALA A 246 14.42 15.38 -8.91
CA ALA A 246 15.73 15.80 -9.42
C ALA A 246 16.39 16.92 -8.57
N GLY A 247 16.17 16.90 -7.26
CA GLY A 247 16.71 17.87 -6.31
C GLY A 247 15.87 19.12 -6.07
N GLU A 248 14.74 19.29 -6.76
CA GLU A 248 13.87 20.46 -6.61
C GLU A 248 13.06 20.43 -5.29
N GLU A 249 12.80 19.24 -4.75
CA GLU A 249 12.03 19.06 -3.53
C GLU A 249 12.83 18.37 -2.44
N CYS A 250 12.40 18.58 -1.21
CA CYS A 250 12.92 17.89 -0.05
C CYS A 250 11.80 17.52 0.92
N PHE A 251 12.18 17.02 2.10
CA PHE A 251 11.21 16.66 3.12
C PHE A 251 10.32 17.84 3.55
N LEU A 252 10.89 19.05 3.68
CA LEU A 252 10.19 20.24 4.18
C LEU A 252 9.61 21.14 3.09
N PHE A 253 10.16 21.10 1.86
CA PHE A 253 9.78 21.98 0.75
C PHE A 253 9.41 21.18 -0.49
N GLY A 254 8.40 21.63 -1.25
CA GLY A 254 7.90 20.98 -2.46
C GLY A 254 6.39 20.71 -2.39
N ASP A 255 5.76 20.44 -3.53
CA ASP A 255 4.30 20.25 -3.63
C ASP A 255 3.88 19.04 -4.48
N SER A 256 4.83 18.21 -4.92
CA SER A 256 4.52 17.03 -5.72
C SER A 256 3.64 16.03 -4.97
N GLU A 257 2.80 15.34 -5.74
CA GLU A 257 1.96 14.25 -5.24
C GLU A 257 2.81 13.11 -4.65
N PHE A 258 4.01 12.90 -5.20
CA PHE A 258 4.95 11.91 -4.69
C PHE A 258 5.44 12.27 -3.28
N ARG A 259 5.89 13.52 -3.09
CA ARG A 259 6.33 14.03 -1.79
C ARG A 259 5.23 13.87 -0.74
N LYS A 260 4.02 14.32 -1.05
CA LYS A 260 2.85 14.23 -0.17
C LYS A 260 2.54 12.77 0.21
N ALA A 261 2.55 11.84 -0.75
CA ALA A 261 2.36 10.40 -0.47
C ALA A 261 3.44 9.86 0.50
N SER A 262 4.71 10.19 0.25
CA SER A 262 5.82 9.79 1.12
C SER A 262 5.70 10.38 2.53
N LEU A 263 5.28 11.64 2.65
CA LEU A 263 5.08 12.30 3.94
C LEU A 263 3.90 11.69 4.72
N ILE A 264 2.77 11.42 4.05
CA ILE A 264 1.63 10.72 4.67
C ILE A 264 2.11 9.40 5.26
N LEU A 265 2.88 8.61 4.51
CA LEU A 265 3.43 7.35 5.01
C LEU A 265 4.33 7.57 6.23
N VAL A 266 5.33 8.45 6.14
CA VAL A 266 6.29 8.65 7.25
C VAL A 266 5.58 9.17 8.50
N PHE A 267 4.73 10.19 8.38
CA PHE A 267 4.05 10.79 9.53
C PHE A 267 3.05 9.85 10.18
N THR A 268 2.37 9.01 9.41
CA THR A 268 1.46 8.01 10.00
C THR A 268 2.19 6.82 10.60
N TRP A 269 3.44 6.55 10.21
CA TRP A 269 4.23 5.43 10.73
C TRP A 269 5.05 5.76 11.98
N VAL A 270 5.50 7.01 12.16
CA VAL A 270 6.25 7.45 13.36
C VAL A 270 5.51 7.16 14.68
N PRO A 271 4.18 7.33 14.78
CA PRO A 271 3.45 6.99 16.01
C PRO A 271 3.53 5.51 16.44
N PHE A 272 3.74 4.57 15.52
CA PHE A 272 3.75 3.13 15.86
C PHE A 272 4.87 2.74 16.85
N PRO A 273 6.16 3.04 16.60
CA PRO A 273 7.23 2.73 17.56
C PRO A 273 7.09 3.52 18.88
N LEU A 274 6.53 4.74 18.83
CA LEU A 274 6.23 5.52 20.04
C LEU A 274 5.15 4.83 20.87
N PHE A 275 4.04 4.43 20.25
CA PHE A 275 2.96 3.73 20.92
C PHE A 275 3.42 2.37 21.46
N TYR A 276 4.21 1.62 20.69
CA TYR A 276 4.87 0.38 21.14
C TYR A 276 5.70 0.59 22.41
N SER A 277 6.52 1.65 22.45
CA SER A 277 7.35 1.92 23.63
C SER A 277 6.51 2.24 24.87
N LEU A 278 5.33 2.85 24.70
CA LEU A 278 4.44 3.22 25.79
C LEU A 278 3.56 2.06 26.26
N SER A 279 3.33 1.08 25.40
CA SER A 279 2.47 -0.07 25.69
C SER A 279 3.19 -1.14 26.53
N PRO A 280 2.48 -2.15 27.06
CA PRO A 280 3.06 -3.24 27.88
C PRO A 280 4.12 -4.07 27.16
N GLU A 281 4.12 -4.05 25.83
CA GLU A 281 5.14 -4.70 25.02
C GLU A 281 6.52 -4.02 25.15
N GLY A 282 6.54 -2.72 25.46
CA GLY A 282 7.72 -1.88 25.72
C GLY A 282 7.91 -1.56 27.21
N PHE A 283 7.69 -0.29 27.60
CA PHE A 283 7.91 0.18 28.99
C PHE A 283 6.68 0.03 29.90
N GLY A 284 5.50 -0.30 29.36
CA GLY A 284 4.29 -0.54 30.16
C GLY A 284 3.72 0.71 30.86
N VAL A 285 3.92 1.90 30.28
CA VAL A 285 3.36 3.15 30.80
C VAL A 285 1.83 3.15 30.69
N ILE A 286 1.30 2.59 29.60
CA ILE A 286 -0.13 2.41 29.36
C ILE A 286 -0.47 0.95 29.69
N THR A 287 -1.30 0.73 30.71
CA THR A 287 -1.70 -0.62 31.16
C THR A 287 -3.15 -0.97 30.82
N ASN A 288 -3.95 0.00 30.38
CA ASN A 288 -5.36 -0.21 30.05
C ASN A 288 -5.50 -0.95 28.70
N ILE A 289 -5.98 -2.19 28.74
CA ILE A 289 -6.15 -3.07 27.56
C ILE A 289 -7.02 -2.44 26.47
N LEU A 290 -8.11 -1.76 26.84
CA LEU A 290 -9.01 -1.11 25.88
C LEU A 290 -8.29 0.01 25.15
N VAL A 291 -7.51 0.82 25.87
CA VAL A 291 -6.72 1.91 25.26
C VAL A 291 -5.65 1.36 24.32
N ILE A 292 -5.01 0.25 24.68
CA ILE A 292 -3.99 -0.39 23.84
C ILE A 292 -4.63 -0.91 22.54
N GLN A 293 -5.69 -1.71 22.64
CA GLN A 293 -6.39 -2.26 21.49
C GLN A 293 -6.97 -1.15 20.58
N ALA A 294 -7.64 -0.15 21.17
CA ALA A 294 -8.18 0.98 20.42
C ALA A 294 -7.07 1.81 19.75
N GLY A 295 -5.94 2.01 20.43
CA GLY A 295 -4.80 2.73 19.87
C GLY A 295 -4.19 2.03 18.66
N TRP A 296 -3.99 0.72 18.73
CA TRP A 296 -3.50 -0.07 17.59
C TRP A 296 -4.47 -0.05 16.40
N ALA A 297 -5.76 -0.22 16.66
CA ALA A 297 -6.79 -0.15 15.62
C ALA A 297 -6.84 1.24 14.97
N PHE A 298 -6.81 2.31 15.77
CA PHE A 298 -6.82 3.69 15.29
C PHE A 298 -5.60 4.00 14.42
N LEU A 299 -4.39 3.67 14.88
CA LEU A 299 -3.15 3.88 14.12
C LEU A 299 -3.18 3.12 12.78
N ASN A 300 -3.64 1.87 12.77
CA ASN A 300 -3.78 1.06 11.56
C ASN A 300 -4.74 1.70 10.55
N ILE A 301 -5.93 2.10 11.01
CA ILE A 301 -6.94 2.73 10.15
C ILE A 301 -6.39 4.03 9.57
N VAL A 302 -5.85 4.92 10.41
CA VAL A 302 -5.33 6.22 9.96
C VAL A 302 -4.20 6.03 8.95
N ALA A 303 -3.24 5.15 9.21
CA ALA A 303 -2.10 4.94 8.32
C ALA A 303 -2.50 4.36 6.96
N LYS A 304 -3.28 3.27 6.96
CA LYS A 304 -3.64 2.58 5.72
C LYS A 304 -4.70 3.33 4.94
N PHE A 305 -5.75 3.79 5.61
CA PHE A 305 -6.85 4.50 4.95
C PHE A 305 -6.37 5.80 4.31
N SER A 306 -5.60 6.62 5.04
CA SER A 306 -5.07 7.89 4.48
C SER A 306 -4.17 7.64 3.28
N PHE A 307 -3.30 6.63 3.34
CA PHE A 307 -2.42 6.30 2.24
C PHE A 307 -3.18 5.78 1.00
N ILE A 308 -4.05 4.78 1.18
CA ILE A 308 -4.84 4.18 0.09
C ILE A 308 -5.71 5.25 -0.57
N PHE A 309 -6.44 6.04 0.22
CA PHE A 309 -7.31 7.09 -0.28
C PHE A 309 -6.52 8.15 -1.05
N TYR A 310 -5.35 8.53 -0.53
CA TYR A 310 -4.49 9.49 -1.21
C TYR A 310 -3.99 8.96 -2.58
N ILE A 311 -3.54 7.71 -2.66
CA ILE A 311 -3.11 7.10 -3.93
C ILE A 311 -4.26 7.05 -4.95
N GLN A 312 -5.48 6.72 -4.51
CA GLN A 312 -6.67 6.74 -5.37
C GLN A 312 -6.96 8.15 -5.88
N ARG A 313 -6.93 9.17 -4.99
CA ARG A 313 -7.11 10.57 -5.37
C ARG A 313 -6.09 11.00 -6.42
N VAL A 314 -4.81 10.64 -6.27
CA VAL A 314 -3.77 11.01 -7.25
C VAL A 314 -4.06 10.40 -8.62
N LYS A 315 -4.49 9.13 -8.66
CA LYS A 315 -4.91 8.45 -9.90
C LYS A 315 -6.10 9.15 -10.54
N ASP A 316 -7.14 9.45 -9.77
CA ASP A 316 -8.37 10.08 -10.30
C ASP A 316 -8.08 11.49 -10.84
N ASN A 317 -7.34 12.31 -10.09
CA ASN A 317 -6.89 13.63 -10.55
C ASN A 317 -6.09 13.54 -11.86
N TYR A 318 -5.20 12.57 -11.99
CA TYR A 318 -4.41 12.37 -13.19
C TYR A 318 -5.29 11.97 -14.40
N CYS A 319 -6.20 11.01 -14.22
CA CYS A 319 -7.14 10.58 -15.25
C CYS A 319 -8.07 11.71 -15.70
N SER A 320 -8.61 12.50 -14.77
CA SER A 320 -9.45 13.67 -15.07
C SER A 320 -8.70 14.71 -15.90
N ARG A 321 -7.43 15.00 -15.56
CA ARG A 321 -6.57 15.91 -16.35
C ARG A 321 -6.30 15.39 -17.76
N LEU A 322 -6.09 14.08 -17.92
CA LEU A 322 -5.91 13.46 -19.25
C LEU A 322 -7.18 13.53 -20.10
N LYS A 323 -8.34 13.29 -19.49
CA LYS A 323 -9.65 13.39 -20.17
C LYS A 323 -9.92 14.81 -20.64
N ALA A 324 -9.76 15.80 -19.76
CA ALA A 324 -9.91 17.22 -20.11
C ALA A 324 -8.95 17.64 -21.24
N LYS A 325 -7.68 17.19 -21.17
CA LYS A 325 -6.70 17.44 -22.24
C LYS A 325 -7.17 16.85 -23.56
N ARG A 326 -7.67 15.61 -23.57
CA ARG A 326 -8.18 14.96 -24.79
C ARG A 326 -9.37 15.72 -25.38
N GLU A 327 -10.32 16.15 -24.57
CA GLU A 327 -11.50 16.90 -25.01
C GLU A 327 -11.13 18.26 -25.64
N MET A 328 -10.15 18.98 -25.07
CA MET A 328 -9.63 20.22 -25.66
C MET A 328 -9.01 20.01 -27.04
N TYR A 329 -8.34 18.89 -27.29
CA TYR A 329 -7.78 18.57 -28.61
C TYR A 329 -8.84 18.02 -29.58
N SER A 330 -9.82 17.26 -29.11
CA SER A 330 -10.90 16.73 -29.95
C SER A 330 -11.93 17.79 -30.36
N GLY A 331 -12.09 18.85 -29.57
CA GLY A 331 -12.94 20.01 -29.89
C GLY A 331 -12.27 21.06 -30.79
N ALA A 332 -10.98 20.91 -31.11
CA ALA A 332 -10.33 21.78 -32.08
C ALA A 332 -10.98 21.53 -33.46
N PRO A 333 -11.49 22.57 -34.14
CA PRO A 333 -12.23 22.39 -35.39
C PRO A 333 -11.35 21.64 -36.39
N ALA A 334 -11.84 20.52 -36.91
CA ALA A 334 -11.19 19.62 -37.88
C ALA A 334 -10.89 20.27 -39.25
N GLY A 335 -10.93 21.60 -39.34
CA GLY A 335 -10.88 22.39 -40.56
C GLY A 335 -9.65 23.29 -40.71
N ALA A 336 -8.57 23.10 -39.94
CA ALA A 336 -7.29 23.76 -40.22
C ALA A 336 -6.21 22.76 -40.70
N PRO A 337 -6.36 22.16 -41.90
CA PRO A 337 -5.28 21.45 -42.55
C PRO A 337 -4.20 22.49 -42.94
N GLY A 338 -3.17 22.66 -42.12
CA GLY A 338 -2.03 23.49 -42.50
C GLY A 338 -1.14 24.04 -41.39
N GLN A 339 -1.47 23.87 -40.10
CA GLN A 339 -0.72 24.56 -39.03
C GLN A 339 0.21 23.67 -38.18
N LEU A 340 0.57 22.47 -38.66
CA LEU A 340 1.57 21.62 -37.99
C LEU A 340 3.01 21.81 -38.52
N GLU A 341 3.21 22.51 -39.64
CA GLU A 341 4.55 22.75 -40.23
C GLU A 341 5.15 24.13 -39.92
N ALA A 342 4.40 25.06 -39.31
CA ALA A 342 4.80 26.47 -39.23
C ALA A 342 5.46 26.93 -37.91
N TRP A 343 5.88 26.03 -37.02
CA TRP A 343 6.62 26.41 -35.78
C TRP A 343 8.15 26.24 -35.89
N GLY A 344 8.67 26.13 -37.11
CA GLY A 344 10.11 26.12 -37.41
C GLY A 344 10.58 27.20 -38.41
N GLY A 345 9.72 28.12 -38.83
CA GLY A 345 10.04 29.13 -39.86
C GLY A 345 9.72 30.55 -39.41
N ASP A 346 10.71 31.42 -39.55
CA ASP A 346 10.68 32.87 -39.36
C ASP A 346 9.43 33.51 -39.99
N VAL A 347 8.63 34.25 -39.21
CA VAL A 347 7.43 34.95 -39.70
C VAL A 347 7.61 36.47 -39.55
N THR A 348 7.80 37.12 -40.70
CA THR A 348 7.65 38.57 -40.88
C THR A 348 6.19 39.01 -40.74
N PRO A 349 5.91 40.24 -40.26
CA PRO A 349 4.55 40.69 -39.99
C PRO A 349 3.94 41.46 -41.17
N VAL A 350 2.81 41.00 -41.72
CA VAL A 350 1.97 41.86 -42.59
C VAL A 350 0.47 41.61 -42.34
N GLY A 351 -0.20 42.62 -41.76
CA GLY A 351 -1.54 43.12 -42.13
C GLY A 351 -2.78 42.23 -41.93
N ASN A 352 -3.51 42.41 -40.82
CA ASN A 352 -4.81 43.10 -40.73
C ASN A 352 -5.34 43.01 -39.27
N GLY A 353 -5.17 44.08 -38.49
CA GLY A 353 -4.90 44.00 -37.05
C GLY A 353 -6.06 44.17 -36.06
N GLN A 354 -7.34 44.22 -36.46
CA GLN A 354 -8.42 44.52 -35.50
C GLN A 354 -9.37 43.35 -35.22
N ASN A 355 -9.81 42.58 -36.22
CA ASN A 355 -10.84 41.54 -35.98
C ASN A 355 -10.27 40.25 -35.35
N ASN A 356 -8.98 39.96 -35.54
CA ASN A 356 -8.33 38.77 -34.97
C ASN A 356 -7.96 38.93 -33.49
N ALA A 357 -7.73 40.16 -33.03
CA ALA A 357 -7.37 40.43 -31.63
C ALA A 357 -8.55 40.19 -30.68
N GLU A 358 -9.77 40.51 -31.11
CA GLU A 358 -10.99 40.32 -30.33
C GLU A 358 -11.37 38.83 -30.24
N ALA A 359 -11.28 38.10 -31.35
CA ALA A 359 -11.47 36.65 -31.36
C ALA A 359 -10.42 35.91 -30.51
N ALA A 360 -9.16 36.36 -30.51
CA ALA A 360 -8.11 35.80 -29.68
C ALA A 360 -8.34 36.07 -28.18
N ARG A 361 -8.83 37.27 -27.82
CA ARG A 361 -9.18 37.61 -26.43
C ARG A 361 -10.34 36.78 -25.90
N LYS A 362 -11.38 36.57 -26.72
CA LYS A 362 -12.56 35.77 -26.33
C LYS A 362 -12.22 34.29 -26.11
N ARG A 363 -11.40 33.71 -26.99
CA ARG A 363 -10.89 32.33 -26.81
C ARG A 363 -10.00 32.20 -25.57
N LYS A 364 -9.21 33.24 -25.26
CA LYS A 364 -8.37 33.26 -24.06
C LYS A 364 -9.22 33.31 -22.78
N SER A 365 -10.27 34.12 -22.73
CA SER A 365 -11.13 34.20 -21.53
C SER A 365 -11.97 32.94 -21.32
N GLU A 366 -12.44 32.29 -22.39
CA GLU A 366 -13.18 31.01 -22.30
C GLU A 366 -12.27 29.87 -21.81
N GLY A 367 -11.00 29.86 -22.24
CA GLY A 367 -9.99 28.92 -21.72
C GLY A 367 -9.63 29.14 -20.26
N GLU A 368 -9.49 30.41 -19.83
CA GLU A 368 -9.22 30.77 -18.43
C GLU A 368 -10.40 30.41 -17.51
N LEU A 369 -11.65 30.62 -17.95
CA LEU A 369 -12.83 30.25 -17.18
C LEU A 369 -12.95 28.72 -17.04
N GLY A 370 -12.68 27.97 -18.10
CA GLY A 370 -12.65 26.50 -18.06
C GLY A 370 -11.56 25.98 -17.10
N ALA A 371 -10.38 26.59 -17.09
CA ALA A 371 -9.31 26.25 -16.17
C ALA A 371 -9.71 26.49 -14.70
N ILE A 372 -10.33 27.64 -14.40
CA ILE A 372 -10.81 27.97 -13.05
C ILE A 372 -11.92 27.02 -12.59
N VAL A 373 -12.85 26.65 -13.48
CA VAL A 373 -13.92 25.70 -13.15
C VAL A 373 -13.35 24.31 -12.86
N ILE A 374 -12.41 23.82 -13.68
CA ILE A 374 -11.78 22.51 -13.45
C ILE A 374 -10.94 22.51 -12.16
N GLU A 375 -10.24 23.61 -11.86
CA GLU A 375 -9.48 23.77 -10.62
C GLU A 375 -10.42 23.80 -9.39
N THR A 376 -11.57 24.46 -9.51
CA THR A 376 -12.60 24.51 -8.46
C THR A 376 -13.25 23.14 -8.24
N LEU A 377 -13.56 22.40 -9.29
CA LEU A 377 -14.11 21.03 -9.19
C LEU A 377 -13.10 20.06 -8.55
N ASN A 378 -11.83 20.13 -8.94
CA ASN A 378 -10.76 19.35 -8.32
C ASN A 378 -10.49 19.71 -6.85
N PHE A 379 -10.66 20.99 -6.48
CA PHE A 379 -10.55 21.45 -5.09
C PHE A 379 -11.71 20.94 -4.24
N LEU A 380 -12.92 20.91 -4.80
CA LEU A 380 -14.13 20.39 -4.14
C LEU A 380 -14.22 18.85 -4.14
N GLY A 381 -13.32 18.17 -4.85
CA GLY A 381 -13.34 16.70 -4.95
C GLY A 381 -14.57 16.16 -5.69
N MET A 382 -15.13 16.94 -6.62
CA MET A 382 -16.28 16.59 -7.46
C MET A 382 -15.87 16.13 -8.85
#